data_AF-A0A7S2XZZ3-F1
#
_entry.id   AF-A0A7S2XZZ3-F1
#
_cell.length_a   1.000
_cell.length_b   1.000
_cell.length_c   1.000
_cell.angle_alpha   90.00
_cell.angle_beta   90.00
_cell.angle_gamma   90.00
#
_symmetry.space_group_name_H-M   'P 1'
#
loop_
_entity.id
_entity.type
_entity.pdbx_description
1 polymer ?
#
loop_
_entity_poly.entity_id
_entity_poly.type
_entity_poly.pdbx_seq_one_letter_code
_entity_poly.pdbx_strand_id
1 'polypeptide(L)'
;KQAPAKKQAPAKKQAPAKKQAPAKKKVPPKAMTAKKKAAPKNKALKGGKFVISGALSMSKSAMNQKIAQFGGTSAATVNSAVTHLIVPAGAAMTNKMMDASQKNKFIVFEEFIDACIEAGSLLDAGDPSNSSLVMGSNSTAKVNNEALLLKKAKQEAKDLGFGVGAISTPAKPSGPQQERIDIMAQTPGVTAPKVPAFKLYAGGQPNFPDYNIVGNVVLQVTNIGNNNNKYYALELHERVPPAPSNGFRLFTHYGRTDDLATKGHDSGMKECRYYDSLEIAMAAYQKIYREKNS
;
A
#
# COMPACT_ATOMS: atom_id res chain seq x y z
N LYS A 1 -53.29 40.13 -22.41
CA LYS A 1 -52.64 40.43 -21.11
C LYS A 1 -53.43 39.74 -20.00
N GLN A 2 -53.07 38.51 -19.64
CA GLN A 2 -53.67 37.78 -18.52
C GLN A 2 -52.63 37.65 -17.42
N ALA A 3 -53.01 38.03 -16.20
CA ALA A 3 -52.17 38.06 -15.01
C ALA A 3 -52.05 36.66 -14.40
N PRO A 4 -50.88 36.24 -13.88
CA PRO A 4 -50.74 34.95 -13.22
C PRO A 4 -51.19 34.99 -11.76
N ALA A 5 -51.83 33.90 -11.35
CA ALA A 5 -52.39 33.64 -10.04
C ALA A 5 -51.34 33.51 -8.92
N LYS A 6 -51.70 34.02 -7.73
CA LYS A 6 -50.94 33.93 -6.47
C LYS A 6 -50.80 32.46 -6.02
N LYS A 7 -49.56 31.99 -5.87
CA LYS A 7 -49.25 30.72 -5.16
C LYS A 7 -49.19 30.97 -3.64
N GLN A 8 -49.96 30.17 -2.90
CA GLN A 8 -49.98 30.10 -1.44
C GLN A 8 -48.74 29.40 -0.89
N ALA A 9 -48.28 29.84 0.28
CA ALA A 9 -47.16 29.28 1.02
C ALA A 9 -47.55 28.00 1.78
N PRO A 10 -46.67 26.98 1.90
CA PRO A 10 -46.96 25.78 2.67
C PRO A 10 -46.75 25.96 4.18
N ALA A 11 -47.65 25.34 4.94
CA ALA A 11 -47.76 25.38 6.40
C ALA A 11 -46.59 24.68 7.13
N LYS A 12 -46.22 25.25 8.28
CA LYS A 12 -45.24 24.71 9.25
C LYS A 12 -45.70 23.34 9.79
N LYS A 13 -44.89 22.30 9.59
CA LYS A 13 -45.02 21.01 10.28
C LYS A 13 -44.51 21.12 11.71
N GLN A 14 -45.38 20.80 12.66
CA GLN A 14 -45.08 20.65 14.09
C GLN A 14 -44.25 19.38 14.34
N ALA A 15 -43.30 19.46 15.28
CA ALA A 15 -42.49 18.35 15.74
C ALA A 15 -43.26 17.52 16.81
N PRO A 16 -43.28 16.18 16.74
CA PRO A 16 -43.88 15.36 17.78
C PRO A 16 -42.99 15.18 19.00
N ALA A 17 -43.65 15.17 20.16
CA ALA A 17 -43.11 15.17 21.50
C ALA A 17 -42.34 13.89 21.90
N LYS A 18 -41.44 14.08 22.88
CA LYS A 18 -40.66 13.07 23.61
C LYS A 18 -41.54 11.95 24.17
N LYS A 19 -41.21 10.70 23.84
CA LYS A 19 -41.62 9.50 24.61
C LYS A 19 -40.43 9.02 25.45
N GLN A 20 -40.59 9.09 26.77
CA GLN A 20 -39.77 8.37 27.74
C GLN A 20 -40.12 6.88 27.67
N ALA A 21 -39.11 6.02 27.78
CA ALA A 21 -39.26 4.58 27.86
C ALA A 21 -38.65 4.04 29.19
N PRO A 22 -39.20 2.95 29.73
CA PRO A 22 -39.16 2.63 31.16
C PRO A 22 -37.90 1.88 31.63
N ALA A 23 -37.67 1.99 32.95
CA ALA A 23 -36.64 1.33 33.73
C ALA A 23 -36.59 -0.20 33.51
N LYS A 24 -35.41 -0.71 33.14
CA LYS A 24 -35.12 -2.15 33.08
C LYS A 24 -34.53 -2.64 34.40
N LYS A 25 -35.15 -3.71 34.89
CA LYS A 25 -34.85 -4.48 36.11
C LYS A 25 -33.38 -4.93 36.20
N LYS A 26 -32.82 -4.78 37.41
CA LYS A 26 -31.61 -5.47 37.90
C LYS A 26 -31.84 -6.98 37.86
N VAL A 27 -30.95 -7.71 37.18
CA VAL A 27 -30.79 -9.17 37.28
C VAL A 27 -29.49 -9.40 38.07
N PRO A 28 -29.45 -10.34 39.04
CA PRO A 28 -28.29 -10.56 39.89
C PRO A 28 -27.11 -11.18 39.12
N PRO A 29 -25.85 -10.83 39.49
CA PRO A 29 -24.67 -11.39 38.84
C PRO A 29 -24.42 -12.83 39.30
N LYS A 30 -24.63 -13.81 38.40
CA LYS A 30 -24.07 -15.15 38.55
C LYS A 30 -22.58 -15.08 38.26
N ALA A 31 -21.78 -15.10 39.32
CA ALA A 31 -20.35 -15.30 39.26
C ALA A 31 -20.05 -16.69 38.71
N MET A 32 -19.77 -16.79 37.41
CA MET A 32 -18.98 -17.90 36.87
C MET A 32 -17.52 -17.53 37.09
N THR A 33 -16.93 -18.13 38.12
CA THR A 33 -15.50 -18.14 38.37
C THR A 33 -14.81 -18.84 37.19
N ALA A 34 -14.46 -18.05 36.17
CA ALA A 34 -13.54 -18.48 35.13
C ALA A 34 -12.22 -18.83 35.82
N LYS A 35 -11.94 -20.13 35.94
CA LYS A 35 -10.62 -20.65 36.32
C LYS A 35 -9.57 -19.91 35.48
N LYS A 36 -8.80 -19.05 36.13
CA LYS A 36 -7.67 -18.32 35.59
C LYS A 36 -6.65 -19.39 35.14
N LYS A 37 -6.76 -19.86 33.89
CA LYS A 37 -5.72 -20.68 33.26
C LYS A 37 -4.41 -19.92 33.45
N ALA A 38 -3.41 -20.60 34.00
CA ALA A 38 -2.09 -20.04 34.20
C ALA A 38 -1.65 -19.36 32.90
N ALA A 39 -1.30 -18.07 32.99
CA ALA A 39 -0.85 -17.32 31.82
C ALA A 39 0.36 -18.07 31.22
N PRO A 40 0.36 -18.36 29.91
CA PRO A 40 1.53 -18.94 29.28
C PRO A 40 2.71 -18.02 29.56
N LYS A 41 3.80 -18.58 30.08
CA LYS A 41 5.01 -17.82 30.46
C LYS A 41 5.67 -17.14 29.26
N ASN A 42 5.29 -17.52 28.05
CA ASN A 42 5.86 -17.01 26.83
C ASN A 42 5.17 -15.71 26.39
N LYS A 43 5.92 -14.60 26.42
CA LYS A 43 5.48 -13.28 25.93
C LYS A 43 5.83 -13.12 24.45
N ALA A 44 5.36 -14.05 23.64
CA ALA A 44 5.72 -14.16 22.23
C ALA A 44 5.40 -12.89 21.43
N LEU A 45 4.35 -12.15 21.78
CA LEU A 45 3.91 -10.93 21.08
C LEU A 45 4.42 -9.64 21.73
N LYS A 46 5.41 -9.72 22.64
CA LYS A 46 5.93 -8.54 23.34
C LYS A 46 6.44 -7.50 22.35
N GLY A 47 5.96 -6.27 22.51
CA GLY A 47 6.30 -5.14 21.63
C GLY A 47 5.41 -5.01 20.39
N GLY A 48 4.65 -6.05 20.05
CA GLY A 48 3.65 -6.01 18.98
C GLY A 48 2.42 -5.17 19.35
N LYS A 49 2.09 -4.21 18.49
CA LYS A 49 0.88 -3.39 18.57
C LYS A 49 0.01 -3.64 17.34
N PHE A 50 -1.19 -4.18 17.56
CA PHE A 50 -2.04 -4.76 16.52
C PHE A 50 -3.35 -3.99 16.37
N VAL A 51 -3.85 -3.89 15.14
CA VAL A 51 -5.22 -3.48 14.83
C VAL A 51 -5.90 -4.59 14.09
N ILE A 52 -7.18 -4.85 14.36
CA ILE A 52 -7.97 -5.87 13.68
C ILE A 52 -8.91 -5.22 12.68
N SER A 53 -8.93 -5.73 11.45
CA SER A 53 -9.87 -5.36 10.40
C SER A 53 -10.64 -6.59 9.89
N GLY A 54 -11.90 -6.40 9.51
CA GLY A 54 -12.74 -7.47 8.96
C GLY A 54 -13.31 -8.45 10.00
N ALA A 55 -13.95 -9.50 9.48
CA ALA A 55 -14.46 -10.62 10.26
C ALA A 55 -13.40 -11.72 10.28
N LEU A 56 -12.83 -11.98 11.46
CA LEU A 56 -11.81 -13.01 11.66
C LEU A 56 -12.44 -14.38 11.94
N SER A 57 -11.64 -15.45 11.89
CA SER A 57 -12.03 -16.82 12.26
C SER A 57 -12.58 -16.91 13.69
N MET A 58 -12.10 -16.07 14.60
CA MET A 58 -12.62 -15.92 15.96
C MET A 58 -13.11 -14.51 16.23
N SER A 59 -13.93 -14.34 17.28
CA SER A 59 -14.43 -13.02 17.65
C SER A 59 -13.27 -12.03 17.93
N LYS A 60 -13.47 -10.76 17.58
CA LYS A 60 -12.50 -9.69 17.87
C LYS A 60 -12.11 -9.63 19.34
N SER A 61 -13.06 -9.92 20.25
CA SER A 61 -12.80 -9.99 21.69
C SER A 61 -11.83 -11.13 22.03
N ALA A 62 -12.06 -12.32 21.48
CA ALA A 62 -11.17 -13.47 21.65
C ALA A 62 -9.77 -13.20 21.09
N MET A 63 -9.68 -12.59 19.91
CA MET A 63 -8.40 -12.21 19.32
C MET A 63 -7.64 -11.19 20.17
N ASN A 64 -8.31 -10.16 20.68
CA ASN A 64 -7.70 -9.20 21.59
C ASN A 64 -7.20 -9.86 22.89
N GLN A 65 -7.97 -10.81 23.44
CA GLN A 65 -7.56 -11.58 24.62
C GLN A 65 -6.33 -12.43 24.32
N LYS A 66 -6.29 -13.11 23.17
CA LYS A 66 -5.13 -13.88 22.70
C LYS A 66 -3.89 -12.99 22.57
N ILE A 67 -4.00 -11.84 21.92
CA ILE A 67 -2.90 -10.88 21.77
C ILE A 67 -2.38 -10.42 23.14
N ALA A 68 -3.27 -10.04 24.05
CA ALA A 68 -2.91 -9.59 25.39
C ALA A 68 -2.27 -10.70 26.23
N GLN A 69 -2.77 -11.93 26.12
CA GLN A 69 -2.26 -13.10 26.83
C GLN A 69 -0.79 -13.39 26.50
N PHE A 70 -0.38 -13.16 25.26
CA PHE A 70 1.01 -13.35 24.82
C PHE A 70 1.83 -12.05 24.81
N GLY A 71 1.36 -11.00 25.49
CA GLY A 71 2.15 -9.78 25.74
C GLY A 71 2.09 -8.70 24.66
N GLY A 72 1.20 -8.83 23.67
CA GLY A 72 0.92 -7.80 22.67
C GLY A 72 -0.13 -6.78 23.14
N THR A 73 -0.36 -5.74 22.35
CA THR A 73 -1.40 -4.72 22.61
C THR A 73 -2.28 -4.53 21.39
N SER A 74 -3.60 -4.43 21.58
CA SER A 74 -4.56 -4.14 20.50
C SER A 74 -5.01 -2.67 20.52
N ALA A 75 -5.20 -2.06 19.34
CA ALA A 75 -5.75 -0.72 19.15
C ALA A 75 -7.01 -0.74 18.26
N ALA A 76 -7.86 0.28 18.41
CA ALA A 76 -9.09 0.42 17.61
C ALA A 76 -8.82 1.00 16.20
N THR A 77 -7.78 1.83 16.08
CA THR A 77 -7.46 2.65 14.91
C THR A 77 -6.00 2.48 14.52
N VAL A 78 -5.71 2.56 13.21
CA VAL A 78 -4.36 2.53 12.67
C VAL A 78 -3.69 3.89 12.93
N ASN A 79 -2.82 3.93 13.95
CA ASN A 79 -2.05 5.12 14.31
C ASN A 79 -0.54 4.87 14.17
N SER A 80 0.28 5.88 14.46
CA SER A 80 1.75 5.80 14.35
C SER A 80 2.35 4.72 15.25
N ALA A 81 1.75 4.43 16.40
CA ALA A 81 2.22 3.44 17.37
C ALA A 81 1.88 2.00 16.97
N VAL A 82 0.89 1.78 16.10
CA VAL A 82 0.54 0.44 15.59
C VAL A 82 1.67 -0.08 14.71
N THR A 83 1.93 -1.37 14.80
CA THR A 83 2.98 -2.07 14.04
C THR A 83 2.38 -2.98 12.96
N HIS A 84 1.27 -3.64 13.28
CA HIS A 84 0.66 -4.67 12.44
C HIS A 84 -0.87 -4.47 12.33
N LEU A 85 -1.41 -4.67 11.14
CA LEU A 85 -2.84 -4.78 10.86
C LEU A 85 -3.17 -6.24 10.56
N ILE A 86 -4.06 -6.84 11.35
CA ILE A 86 -4.53 -8.21 11.17
C ILE A 86 -5.77 -8.18 10.26
N VAL A 87 -5.75 -9.01 9.21
CA VAL A 87 -6.83 -9.17 8.23
C VAL A 87 -7.14 -10.65 8.03
N PRO A 88 -8.39 -11.02 7.68
CA PRO A 88 -8.69 -12.40 7.33
C PRO A 88 -8.09 -12.77 5.97
N ALA A 89 -7.77 -14.05 5.78
CA ALA A 89 -7.31 -14.56 4.50
C ALA A 89 -8.35 -14.30 3.39
N GLY A 90 -7.89 -13.84 2.23
CA GLY A 90 -8.78 -13.53 1.10
C GLY A 90 -9.65 -12.27 1.27
N ALA A 91 -9.40 -11.44 2.28
CA ALA A 91 -10.13 -10.18 2.46
C ALA A 91 -9.97 -9.24 1.26
N ALA A 92 -11.08 -8.66 0.80
CA ALA A 92 -11.05 -7.54 -0.12
C ALA A 92 -10.37 -6.32 0.53
N MET A 93 -9.74 -5.49 -0.30
CA MET A 93 -9.00 -4.32 0.16
C MET A 93 -9.93 -3.28 0.81
N THR A 94 -9.64 -2.91 2.06
CA THR A 94 -10.48 -1.97 2.84
C THR A 94 -9.76 -0.65 3.10
N ASN A 95 -10.50 0.40 3.48
CA ASN A 95 -9.92 1.69 3.87
C ASN A 95 -8.87 1.57 4.99
N LYS A 96 -9.02 0.63 5.92
CA LYS A 96 -8.02 0.39 6.98
C LYS A 96 -6.74 -0.24 6.43
N MET A 97 -6.85 -1.09 5.41
CA MET A 97 -5.70 -1.69 4.73
C MET A 97 -4.97 -0.64 3.89
N MET A 98 -5.71 0.25 3.21
CA MET A 98 -5.12 1.42 2.54
C MET A 98 -4.38 2.31 3.54
N ASP A 99 -5.01 2.67 4.65
CA ASP A 99 -4.41 3.53 5.68
C ASP A 99 -3.18 2.88 6.33
N ALA A 100 -3.23 1.57 6.59
CA ALA A 100 -2.08 0.81 7.07
C ALA A 100 -0.93 0.79 6.06
N SER A 101 -1.23 0.57 4.77
CA SER A 101 -0.23 0.59 3.71
C SER A 101 0.41 1.97 3.57
N GLN A 102 -0.40 3.04 3.52
CA GLN A 102 0.08 4.43 3.46
C GLN A 102 0.96 4.80 4.67
N LYS A 103 0.63 4.28 5.87
CA LYS A 103 1.40 4.49 7.11
C LYS A 103 2.54 3.50 7.31
N ASN A 104 2.90 2.73 6.29
CA ASN A 104 3.97 1.73 6.31
C ASN A 104 3.84 0.72 7.47
N LYS A 105 2.63 0.19 7.67
CA LYS A 105 2.33 -0.85 8.66
C LYS A 105 2.26 -2.20 7.97
N PHE A 106 2.71 -3.25 8.64
CA PHE A 106 2.60 -4.60 8.11
C PHE A 106 1.14 -5.05 8.10
N ILE A 107 0.67 -5.57 6.98
CA ILE A 107 -0.65 -6.19 6.86
C ILE A 107 -0.44 -7.70 6.94
N VAL A 108 -0.88 -8.32 8.03
CA VAL A 108 -0.64 -9.73 8.35
C VAL A 108 -1.94 -10.51 8.42
N PHE A 109 -1.88 -11.80 8.15
CA PHE A 109 -3.01 -12.71 8.32
C PHE A 109 -3.16 -13.18 9.76
N GLU A 110 -4.24 -13.89 10.07
CA GLU A 110 -4.51 -14.41 11.42
C GLU A 110 -3.44 -15.41 11.86
N GLU A 111 -2.97 -16.21 10.92
CA GLU A 111 -1.96 -17.26 11.06
C GLU A 111 -0.61 -16.69 11.53
N PHE A 112 -0.33 -15.42 11.28
CA PHE A 112 0.87 -14.75 11.78
C PHE A 112 0.93 -14.74 13.31
N ILE A 113 -0.23 -14.57 13.98
CA ILE A 113 -0.30 -14.58 15.44
C ILE A 113 0.00 -15.96 15.98
N ASP A 114 -0.52 -17.00 15.34
CA ASP A 114 -0.25 -18.40 15.71
C ASP A 114 1.22 -18.76 15.50
N ALA A 115 1.79 -18.37 14.36
CA ALA A 115 3.20 -18.59 14.07
C ALA A 115 4.13 -17.89 15.08
N CYS A 116 3.82 -16.67 15.51
CA CYS A 116 4.58 -16.00 16.57
C CYS A 116 4.50 -16.75 17.90
N ILE A 117 3.31 -17.26 18.26
CA ILE A 117 3.10 -18.01 19.50
C ILE A 117 3.89 -19.32 19.47
N GLU A 118 3.86 -20.04 18.34
CA GLU A 118 4.60 -21.28 18.13
C GLU A 118 6.12 -21.05 18.18
N ALA A 119 6.61 -20.01 17.50
CA ALA A 119 8.02 -19.61 17.55
C ALA A 119 8.45 -19.08 18.92
N GLY A 120 7.48 -18.65 19.74
CA GLY A 120 7.75 -18.07 21.04
C GLY A 120 8.34 -16.65 21.01
N SER A 121 8.30 -16.00 19.85
CA SER A 121 8.79 -14.64 19.65
C SER A 121 8.04 -13.96 18.50
N LEU A 122 8.05 -12.64 18.48
CA LEU A 122 7.41 -11.87 17.41
C LEU A 122 8.24 -12.05 16.14
N LEU A 123 7.66 -12.72 15.14
CA LEU A 123 8.30 -12.95 13.85
C LEU A 123 8.52 -11.63 13.11
N ASP A 124 9.58 -11.56 12.30
CA ASP A 124 9.79 -10.44 11.41
C ASP A 124 8.86 -10.56 10.21
N ALA A 125 7.84 -9.69 10.15
CA ALA A 125 6.90 -9.63 9.03
C ALA A 125 7.55 -9.14 7.71
N GLY A 126 8.78 -8.64 7.76
CA GLY A 126 9.59 -8.32 6.58
C GLY A 126 10.43 -9.49 6.06
N ASP A 127 10.53 -10.59 6.81
CA ASP A 127 11.32 -11.77 6.40
C ASP A 127 10.63 -12.51 5.24
N PRO A 128 11.33 -12.76 4.12
CA PRO A 128 10.81 -13.56 3.02
C PRO A 128 10.25 -14.93 3.43
N SER A 129 10.78 -15.56 4.49
CA SER A 129 10.29 -16.86 4.99
C SER A 129 8.86 -16.76 5.53
N ASN A 130 8.43 -15.57 5.93
CA ASN A 130 7.10 -15.30 6.49
C ASN A 130 6.14 -14.70 5.45
N SER A 131 6.53 -14.63 4.17
CA SER A 131 5.75 -13.99 3.11
C SER A 131 4.33 -14.56 2.96
N SER A 132 4.10 -15.84 3.26
CA SER A 132 2.77 -16.46 3.25
C SER A 132 1.84 -15.96 4.37
N LEU A 133 2.39 -15.38 5.43
CA LEU A 133 1.67 -14.86 6.59
C LEU A 133 1.39 -13.34 6.48
N VAL A 134 1.84 -12.71 5.40
CA VAL A 134 1.80 -11.26 5.19
C VAL A 134 1.16 -10.95 3.84
N MET A 135 0.24 -10.00 3.82
CA MET A 135 -0.38 -9.55 2.58
C MET A 135 0.52 -8.50 1.90
N GLY A 136 1.29 -8.96 0.91
CA GLY A 136 2.10 -8.12 0.02
C GLY A 136 3.13 -7.27 0.76
N SER A 137 4.39 -7.69 0.79
CA SER A 137 5.45 -6.89 1.40
C SER A 137 5.55 -5.52 0.71
N ASN A 138 5.18 -4.44 1.41
CA ASN A 138 5.53 -3.10 0.97
C ASN A 138 7.06 -3.01 0.85
N SER A 139 7.57 -2.72 -0.35
CA SER A 139 9.00 -2.51 -0.64
C SER A 139 9.69 -1.51 0.31
N THR A 140 8.93 -0.65 0.99
CA THR A 140 9.42 0.29 2.01
C THR A 140 9.75 -0.34 3.37
N ALA A 141 9.24 -1.53 3.70
CA ALA A 141 9.62 -2.22 4.94
C ALA A 141 11.10 -2.64 4.94
N LYS A 142 11.67 -2.95 3.75
CA LYS A 142 13.11 -3.19 3.58
C LYS A 142 13.96 -1.98 3.97
N VAL A 143 13.48 -0.77 3.71
CA VAL A 143 14.21 0.49 4.00
C VAL A 143 14.39 0.73 5.50
N ASN A 144 13.41 0.31 6.32
CA ASN A 144 13.53 0.42 7.78
C ASN A 144 14.43 -0.67 8.38
N ASN A 145 14.45 -1.87 7.78
CA ASN A 145 15.36 -2.94 8.21
C ASN A 145 16.82 -2.62 7.85
N GLU A 146 17.08 -2.01 6.68
CA GLU A 146 18.41 -1.47 6.35
C GLU A 146 18.86 -0.39 7.32
N ALA A 147 17.99 0.56 7.69
CA ALA A 147 18.35 1.61 8.65
C ALA A 147 18.62 1.05 10.06
N LEU A 148 17.93 -0.04 10.46
CA LEU A 148 18.13 -0.72 11.72
C LEU A 148 19.40 -1.58 11.72
N LEU A 149 19.65 -2.32 10.64
CA LEU A 149 20.88 -3.10 10.40
C LEU A 149 22.10 -2.18 10.32
N LEU A 150 21.97 -1.01 9.68
CA LEU A 150 23.04 -0.01 9.60
C LEU A 150 23.32 0.63 10.97
N LYS A 151 22.29 0.85 11.80
CA LYS A 151 22.48 1.31 13.19
C LYS A 151 23.15 0.23 14.05
N LYS A 152 22.77 -1.03 13.89
CA LYS A 152 23.37 -2.16 14.59
C LYS A 152 24.84 -2.37 14.17
N ALA A 153 25.12 -2.34 12.87
CA ALA A 153 26.48 -2.44 12.32
C ALA A 153 27.38 -1.26 12.74
N LYS A 154 26.84 -0.03 12.81
CA LYS A 154 27.58 1.14 13.32
C LYS A 154 27.87 1.03 14.81
N GLN A 155 26.97 0.44 15.59
CA GLN A 155 27.18 0.20 17.01
C GLN A 155 28.23 -0.90 17.23
N GLU A 156 28.14 -2.01 16.49
CA GLU A 156 29.14 -3.10 16.52
C GLU A 156 30.53 -2.63 16.07
N ALA A 157 30.63 -1.79 15.04
CA ALA A 157 31.91 -1.22 14.59
C ALA A 157 32.53 -0.27 15.64
N LYS A 158 31.70 0.46 16.38
CA LYS A 158 32.12 1.34 17.47
C LYS A 158 32.63 0.54 18.68
N ASP A 159 31.94 -0.55 19.02
CA ASP A 159 32.31 -1.43 20.13
C ASP A 159 33.59 -2.23 19.82
N LEU A 160 33.92 -2.42 18.54
CA LEU A 160 35.17 -3.03 18.06
C LEU A 160 36.32 -2.01 17.86
N GLY A 161 36.14 -0.73 18.22
CA GLY A 161 37.20 0.28 18.16
C GLY A 161 37.55 0.79 16.76
N PHE A 162 36.71 0.54 15.75
CA PHE A 162 36.91 1.12 14.41
C PHE A 162 36.45 2.59 14.37
N GLY A 163 37.37 3.49 14.02
CA GLY A 163 37.08 4.91 13.85
C GLY A 163 36.02 5.16 12.77
N VAL A 164 34.95 5.87 13.13
CA VAL A 164 33.73 6.11 12.32
C VAL A 164 33.97 7.07 11.12
N GLY A 165 35.21 7.25 10.69
CA GLY A 165 35.64 8.30 9.76
C GLY A 165 35.56 7.98 8.27
N ALA A 166 35.30 6.74 7.84
CA ALA A 166 35.52 6.37 6.43
C ALA A 166 34.52 5.37 5.82
N ILE A 167 33.25 5.38 6.25
CA ILE A 167 32.18 4.74 5.47
C ILE A 167 31.30 5.84 4.90
N SER A 168 31.75 6.38 3.77
CA SER A 168 30.93 7.20 2.88
C SER A 168 29.77 6.32 2.40
N THR A 169 28.56 6.60 2.88
CA THR A 169 27.34 6.07 2.26
C THR A 169 27.23 6.68 0.87
N PRO A 170 26.98 5.90 -0.21
CA PRO A 170 26.61 6.49 -1.48
C PRO A 170 25.38 7.38 -1.24
N ALA A 171 25.50 8.65 -1.63
CA ALA A 171 24.47 9.63 -1.40
C ALA A 171 23.15 9.12 -1.98
N LYS A 172 22.12 9.00 -1.13
CA LYS A 172 20.75 8.77 -1.57
C LYS A 172 20.37 9.96 -2.47
N PRO A 173 20.14 9.75 -3.78
CA PRO A 173 19.85 10.85 -4.68
C PRO A 173 18.47 11.41 -4.33
N SER A 174 18.45 12.62 -3.78
CA SER A 174 17.28 13.30 -3.22
C SER A 174 16.70 14.38 -4.14
N GLY A 175 16.91 14.27 -5.45
CA GLY A 175 16.28 15.16 -6.43
C GLY A 175 14.81 14.77 -6.68
N PRO A 176 13.93 15.73 -7.04
CA PRO A 176 12.61 15.41 -7.58
C PRO A 176 12.75 14.44 -8.76
N GLN A 177 11.87 13.43 -8.85
CA GLN A 177 11.90 12.39 -9.90
C GLN A 177 11.99 12.97 -11.32
N GLN A 178 11.50 14.19 -11.53
CA GLN A 178 11.60 14.93 -12.79
C GLN A 178 13.04 15.29 -13.18
N GLU A 179 13.89 15.75 -12.24
CA GLU A 179 15.29 16.10 -12.53
C GLU A 179 16.10 14.89 -12.99
N ARG A 180 15.76 13.69 -12.51
CA ARG A 180 16.39 12.44 -12.99
C ARG A 180 16.04 12.14 -14.45
N ILE A 181 14.80 12.41 -14.86
CA ILE A 181 14.36 12.22 -16.25
C ILE A 181 15.06 13.22 -17.17
N ASP A 182 15.19 14.49 -16.74
CA ASP A 182 15.82 15.54 -17.53
C ASP A 182 17.34 15.36 -17.68
N ILE A 183 18.03 14.91 -16.62
CA ILE A 183 19.47 14.61 -16.67
C ILE A 183 19.77 13.39 -17.58
N MET A 184 18.86 12.41 -17.63
CA MET A 184 19.01 11.23 -18.50
C MET A 184 18.56 11.45 -19.95
N ALA A 185 18.01 12.62 -20.29
CA ALA A 185 17.54 12.98 -21.63
C ALA A 185 18.59 13.54 -22.58
N GLN A 186 19.83 13.65 -22.10
CA GLN A 186 20.94 14.24 -22.85
C GLN A 186 21.98 13.21 -23.31
N THR A 187 21.59 11.95 -23.55
CA THR A 187 22.48 10.97 -24.19
C THR A 187 22.22 10.96 -25.71
N PRO A 188 22.88 11.82 -26.52
CA PRO A 188 22.70 11.82 -27.96
C PRO A 188 23.16 10.50 -28.57
N GLY A 189 22.30 9.87 -29.38
CA GLY A 189 22.68 8.76 -30.27
C GLY A 189 21.98 7.42 -30.03
N VAL A 190 21.30 7.22 -28.90
CA VAL A 190 20.59 5.95 -28.63
C VAL A 190 19.20 5.98 -29.24
N THR A 191 18.99 5.18 -30.29
CA THR A 191 17.66 4.96 -30.87
C THR A 191 17.04 3.71 -30.26
N ALA A 192 15.89 3.84 -29.62
CA ALA A 192 15.18 2.67 -29.08
C ALA A 192 14.69 1.75 -30.21
N PRO A 193 14.95 0.43 -30.13
CA PRO A 193 14.47 -0.52 -31.12
C PRO A 193 12.95 -0.64 -31.05
N LYS A 194 12.33 -1.06 -32.15
CA LYS A 194 10.89 -1.31 -32.20
C LYS A 194 10.58 -2.61 -31.46
N VAL A 195 10.17 -2.49 -30.19
CA VAL A 195 9.74 -3.62 -29.35
C VAL A 195 8.22 -3.82 -29.47
N PRO A 196 7.69 -5.06 -29.46
CA PRO A 196 6.26 -5.31 -29.42
C PRO A 196 5.60 -4.68 -28.18
N ALA A 197 4.36 -4.20 -28.36
CA ALA A 197 3.51 -3.80 -27.25
C ALA A 197 2.60 -4.97 -26.87
N PHE A 198 2.55 -5.28 -25.58
CA PHE A 198 1.66 -6.28 -25.01
C PHE A 198 0.52 -5.56 -24.31
N LYS A 199 -0.73 -5.98 -24.54
CA LYS A 199 -1.85 -5.55 -23.68
C LYS A 199 -1.62 -6.12 -22.29
N LEU A 200 -1.83 -5.29 -21.26
CA LEU A 200 -1.67 -5.73 -19.88
C LEU A 200 -2.55 -6.97 -19.61
N TYR A 201 -1.94 -8.03 -19.07
CA TYR A 201 -2.57 -9.33 -18.79
C TYR A 201 -2.91 -10.19 -20.02
N ALA A 202 -2.49 -9.80 -21.22
CA ALA A 202 -2.58 -10.70 -22.36
C ALA A 202 -1.61 -11.88 -22.22
N GLY A 203 -2.03 -13.04 -22.73
CA GLY A 203 -1.17 -14.22 -22.83
C GLY A 203 0.10 -13.91 -23.64
N GLY A 204 1.24 -14.40 -23.18
CA GLY A 204 2.54 -14.21 -23.84
C GLY A 204 3.33 -12.97 -23.42
N GLN A 205 2.81 -12.12 -22.53
CA GLN A 205 3.61 -11.03 -21.95
C GLN A 205 4.70 -11.59 -21.00
N PRO A 206 5.92 -11.02 -21.00
CA PRO A 206 6.94 -11.32 -20.00
C PRO A 206 6.45 -11.11 -18.56
N ASN A 207 6.78 -12.06 -17.67
CA ASN A 207 6.45 -11.97 -16.25
C ASN A 207 7.24 -10.84 -15.57
N PHE A 208 6.54 -9.92 -14.90
CA PHE A 208 7.12 -8.72 -14.28
C PHE A 208 6.34 -8.32 -13.00
N PRO A 209 6.43 -9.14 -11.92
CA PRO A 209 5.60 -8.96 -10.73
C PRO A 209 6.10 -7.84 -9.81
N ASP A 210 7.42 -7.75 -9.58
CA ASP A 210 8.02 -6.82 -8.62
C ASP A 210 8.87 -5.77 -9.33
N TYR A 211 8.61 -4.49 -9.02
CA TYR A 211 9.29 -3.38 -9.67
C TYR A 211 9.31 -2.09 -8.85
N ASN A 212 10.27 -1.23 -9.18
CA ASN A 212 10.36 0.17 -8.77
C ASN A 212 9.94 1.06 -9.95
N ILE A 213 9.25 2.16 -9.66
CA ILE A 213 8.98 3.20 -10.67
C ILE A 213 10.17 4.16 -10.68
N VAL A 214 10.91 4.18 -11.79
CA VAL A 214 12.11 5.03 -11.95
C VAL A 214 11.82 6.33 -12.70
N GLY A 215 10.74 6.38 -13.47
CA GLY A 215 10.23 7.60 -14.09
C GLY A 215 8.74 7.49 -14.34
N ASN A 216 8.02 8.60 -14.22
CA ASN A 216 6.59 8.65 -14.53
C ASN A 216 6.19 10.05 -15.01
N VAL A 217 5.18 10.09 -15.86
CA VAL A 217 4.53 11.33 -16.27
C VAL A 217 3.09 11.04 -16.66
N VAL A 218 2.20 12.00 -16.36
CA VAL A 218 0.81 11.97 -16.81
C VAL A 218 0.59 13.16 -17.70
N LEU A 219 0.28 12.89 -18.97
CA LEU A 219 -0.09 13.89 -19.96
C LEU A 219 -1.62 13.96 -20.03
N GLN A 220 -2.16 15.17 -20.17
CA GLN A 220 -3.58 15.39 -20.30
C GLN A 220 -3.88 16.39 -21.41
N VAL A 221 -4.86 16.06 -22.25
CA VAL A 221 -5.46 17.00 -23.20
C VAL A 221 -6.85 17.34 -22.70
N THR A 222 -7.02 18.58 -22.27
CA THR A 222 -8.29 19.11 -21.75
C THR A 222 -9.13 19.68 -22.89
N ASN A 223 -10.35 19.19 -23.04
CA ASN A 223 -11.37 19.83 -23.86
C ASN A 223 -12.19 20.77 -22.97
N ILE A 224 -12.13 22.07 -23.22
CA ILE A 224 -12.80 23.08 -22.39
C ILE A 224 -14.33 22.99 -22.53
N GLY A 225 -14.85 22.45 -23.64
CA GLY A 225 -16.28 22.39 -23.91
C GLY A 225 -17.01 21.16 -23.33
N ASN A 226 -16.29 20.10 -22.98
CA ASN A 226 -16.87 18.87 -22.43
C ASN A 226 -15.86 18.11 -21.55
N ASN A 227 -16.31 17.36 -20.53
CA ASN A 227 -15.44 16.61 -19.60
C ASN A 227 -14.83 15.33 -20.23
N ASN A 228 -14.52 15.44 -21.49
CA ASN A 228 -14.20 14.38 -22.42
C ASN A 228 -12.68 14.37 -22.67
N ASN A 229 -11.93 14.66 -21.60
CA ASN A 229 -10.49 14.86 -21.61
C ASN A 229 -9.78 13.54 -21.87
N LYS A 230 -8.69 13.59 -22.63
CA LYS A 230 -7.83 12.43 -22.85
C LYS A 230 -6.69 12.49 -21.86
N TYR A 231 -6.30 11.34 -21.34
CA TYR A 231 -5.08 11.21 -20.54
C TYR A 231 -4.15 10.16 -21.15
N TYR A 232 -2.87 10.31 -20.86
CA TYR A 232 -1.82 9.38 -21.23
C TYR A 232 -0.81 9.31 -20.07
N ALA A 233 -0.91 8.29 -19.24
CA ALA A 233 0.08 7.98 -18.22
C ALA A 233 1.18 7.11 -18.83
N LEU A 234 2.42 7.47 -18.55
CA LEU A 234 3.63 6.77 -18.99
C LEU A 234 4.51 6.53 -17.76
N GLU A 235 4.87 5.28 -17.51
CA GLU A 235 5.70 4.88 -16.38
C GLU A 235 6.85 4.00 -16.86
N LEU A 236 8.06 4.27 -16.39
CA LEU A 236 9.23 3.42 -16.59
C LEU A 236 9.50 2.65 -15.31
N HIS A 237 9.46 1.33 -15.41
CA HIS A 237 9.64 0.43 -14.28
C HIS A 237 10.99 -0.27 -14.39
N GLU A 238 11.66 -0.40 -13.26
CA GLU A 238 12.86 -1.21 -13.07
C GLU A 238 12.50 -2.42 -12.22
N ARG A 239 12.86 -3.62 -12.68
CA ARG A 239 12.57 -4.87 -11.99
C ARG A 239 13.41 -4.98 -10.72
N VAL A 240 12.82 -5.46 -9.63
CA VAL A 240 13.57 -5.72 -8.40
C VAL A 240 14.35 -7.04 -8.55
N PRO A 241 15.69 -7.06 -8.30
CA PRO A 241 16.48 -8.31 -8.29
C PRO A 241 15.94 -9.36 -7.30
N PRO A 242 16.18 -10.67 -7.50
CA PRO A 242 17.15 -11.31 -8.42
C PRO A 242 16.49 -11.92 -9.66
N ALA A 243 16.18 -11.12 -10.67
CA ALA A 243 15.47 -11.61 -11.85
C ALA A 243 16.41 -11.85 -13.06
N PRO A 244 16.27 -12.96 -13.79
CA PRO A 244 17.24 -13.40 -14.80
C PRO A 244 17.12 -12.76 -16.21
N SER A 245 16.14 -11.90 -16.50
CA SER A 245 16.05 -11.20 -17.80
C SER A 245 15.00 -10.06 -17.82
N ASN A 246 15.15 -9.13 -18.78
CA ASN A 246 14.40 -7.88 -18.95
C ASN A 246 14.31 -7.04 -17.66
N GLY A 247 15.31 -6.17 -17.46
CA GLY A 247 15.39 -5.30 -16.29
C GLY A 247 14.32 -4.21 -16.28
N PHE A 248 13.72 -3.86 -17.44
CA PHE A 248 12.88 -2.68 -17.54
C PHE A 248 11.56 -2.94 -18.28
N ARG A 249 10.49 -2.30 -17.78
CA ARG A 249 9.15 -2.29 -18.39
C ARG A 249 8.70 -0.86 -18.58
N LEU A 250 8.39 -0.48 -19.81
CA LEU A 250 7.68 0.76 -20.13
C LEU A 250 6.18 0.47 -20.13
N PHE A 251 5.47 1.05 -19.18
CA PHE A 251 4.03 0.92 -19.00
C PHE A 251 3.33 2.17 -19.52
N THR A 252 2.27 1.98 -20.30
CA THR A 252 1.40 3.07 -20.77
C THR A 252 -0.03 2.79 -20.36
N HIS A 253 -0.75 3.82 -19.93
CA HIS A 253 -2.18 3.76 -19.67
C HIS A 253 -2.84 4.99 -20.25
N TYR A 254 -3.69 4.80 -21.26
CA TYR A 254 -4.35 5.90 -21.95
C TYR A 254 -5.84 5.66 -22.12
N GLY A 255 -6.59 6.75 -22.06
CA GLY A 255 -8.05 6.67 -22.09
C GLY A 255 -8.69 8.03 -21.95
N ARG A 256 -9.93 8.03 -21.45
CA ARG A 256 -10.73 9.24 -21.25
C ARG A 256 -11.08 9.40 -19.77
N THR A 257 -11.15 10.65 -19.30
CA THR A 257 -11.42 10.94 -17.88
C THR A 257 -12.86 10.61 -17.48
N ASP A 258 -13.81 10.73 -18.40
CA ASP A 258 -15.21 10.33 -18.20
C ASP A 258 -15.36 8.80 -18.04
N ASP A 259 -14.58 8.03 -18.79
CA ASP A 259 -14.51 6.57 -18.62
C ASP A 259 -13.93 6.19 -17.25
N LEU A 260 -12.91 6.90 -16.76
CA LEU A 260 -12.35 6.66 -15.42
C LEU A 260 -13.39 6.88 -14.32
N ALA A 261 -14.21 7.92 -14.45
CA ALA A 261 -15.27 8.23 -13.48
C ALA A 261 -16.43 7.22 -13.52
N THR A 262 -16.77 6.69 -14.70
CA THR A 262 -17.98 5.86 -14.90
C THR A 262 -17.72 4.37 -14.87
N LYS A 263 -16.60 3.92 -15.44
CA LYS A 263 -16.21 2.51 -15.58
C LYS A 263 -15.12 2.09 -14.59
N GLY A 264 -14.53 3.06 -13.87
CA GLY A 264 -13.53 2.83 -12.83
C GLY A 264 -12.08 3.05 -13.30
N HIS A 265 -11.17 2.91 -12.33
CA HIS A 265 -9.73 3.20 -12.48
C HIS A 265 -9.00 2.33 -13.50
N ASP A 266 -9.59 1.20 -13.89
CA ASP A 266 -9.03 0.29 -14.89
C ASP A 266 -9.49 0.56 -16.32
N SER A 267 -10.39 1.53 -16.53
CA SER A 267 -10.84 1.89 -17.87
C SER A 267 -9.70 2.48 -18.72
N GLY A 268 -9.79 2.31 -20.04
CA GLY A 268 -8.75 2.69 -20.98
C GLY A 268 -7.92 1.50 -21.46
N MET A 269 -6.89 1.77 -22.26
CA MET A 269 -5.97 0.76 -22.76
C MET A 269 -4.67 0.82 -21.95
N LYS A 270 -4.21 -0.35 -21.51
CA LYS A 270 -2.96 -0.54 -20.79
C LYS A 270 -2.02 -1.39 -21.62
N GLU A 271 -0.82 -0.89 -21.88
CA GLU A 271 0.20 -1.62 -22.65
C GLU A 271 1.53 -1.68 -21.90
N CYS A 272 2.32 -2.70 -22.21
CA CYS A 272 3.66 -2.91 -21.70
C CYS A 272 4.64 -3.16 -22.85
N ARG A 273 5.83 -2.57 -22.75
CA ARG A 273 7.00 -2.88 -23.59
C ARG A 273 8.16 -3.21 -22.67
N TYR A 274 9.00 -4.16 -23.06
CA TYR A 274 10.06 -4.71 -22.21
C TYR A 274 11.42 -4.46 -22.85
N TYR A 275 12.39 -4.07 -22.04
CA TYR A 275 13.73 -3.72 -22.49
C TYR A 275 14.78 -4.32 -21.55
N ASP A 276 15.92 -4.70 -22.13
CA ASP A 276 17.02 -5.30 -21.39
C ASP A 276 17.92 -4.28 -20.69
N SER A 277 17.96 -3.02 -21.16
CA SER A 277 18.79 -1.96 -20.57
C SER A 277 18.00 -0.70 -20.25
N LEU A 278 18.42 0.00 -19.19
CA LEU A 278 17.83 1.28 -18.76
C LEU A 278 17.94 2.32 -19.88
N GLU A 279 19.09 2.39 -20.54
CA GLU A 279 19.39 3.35 -21.58
C GLU A 279 18.41 3.23 -22.77
N ILE A 280 18.17 2.00 -23.23
CA ILE A 280 17.22 1.74 -24.32
C ILE A 280 15.78 2.02 -23.86
N ALA A 281 15.43 1.60 -22.64
CA ALA A 281 14.09 1.84 -22.09
C ALA A 281 13.79 3.34 -21.92
N MET A 282 14.79 4.12 -21.52
CA MET A 282 14.72 5.57 -21.37
C MET A 282 14.60 6.26 -22.73
N ALA A 283 15.37 5.84 -23.74
CA ALA A 283 15.23 6.34 -25.11
C ALA A 283 13.80 6.08 -25.64
N ALA A 284 13.22 4.91 -25.35
CA ALA A 284 11.84 4.59 -25.71
C ALA A 284 10.82 5.45 -24.96
N TYR A 285 11.01 5.64 -23.65
CA TYR A 285 10.20 6.53 -22.81
C TYR A 285 10.16 7.94 -23.39
N GLN A 286 11.33 8.52 -23.67
CA GLN A 286 11.46 9.88 -24.20
C GLN A 286 10.86 10.02 -25.59
N LYS A 287 11.01 9.00 -26.45
CA LYS A 287 10.38 8.98 -27.76
C LYS A 287 8.85 9.10 -27.63
N ILE A 288 8.22 8.24 -26.82
CA ILE A 288 6.77 8.29 -26.59
C ILE A 288 6.37 9.62 -25.94
N TYR A 289 7.12 10.09 -24.94
CA TYR A 289 6.86 11.36 -24.29
C TYR A 289 6.83 12.53 -25.29
N ARG A 290 7.84 12.64 -26.16
CA ARG A 290 7.87 13.68 -27.20
C ARG A 290 6.73 13.55 -28.19
N GLU A 291 6.43 12.33 -28.66
CA GLU A 291 5.31 12.04 -29.58
C GLU A 291 3.93 12.37 -29.00
N LYS A 292 3.77 12.33 -27.67
CA LYS A 292 2.50 12.62 -26.99
C LYS A 292 2.39 14.03 -26.44
N ASN A 293 3.51 14.74 -26.35
CA ASN A 293 3.57 16.11 -25.87
C ASN A 293 3.65 17.16 -27.00
N SER A 294 3.82 16.71 -28.26
CA SER A 294 3.70 17.53 -29.48
C SER A 294 2.25 17.64 -29.95
#